data_AF-A0A1F5XZB5-F1
#
_entry.id   AF-A0A1F5XZB5-F1
#
_cell.length_a   1.000
_cell.length_b   1.000
_cell.length_c   1.000
_cell.angle_alpha   90.00
_cell.angle_beta   90.00
_cell.angle_gamma   90.00
#
_symmetry.space_group_name_H-M   'P 1'
#
loop_
_entity.id
_entity.type
_entity.pdbx_description
1 polymer ?
#
loop_
_entity_poly.entity_id
_entity_poly.type
_entity_poly.pdbx_seq_one_letter_code
_entity_poly.pdbx_strand_id
1 'polypeptide(L)'
;MATTSVPYQSYPIICEGKTKIVRMSPDDNTLAVLVAKPDITAGDGAKHDIIQGKEQIATSTTCNIFKMLKSCGVSVAFREQLDEKTFSAEYCEMLPYEVVIRREAHGSYSKRFPFLCRGHVFPKLVLEFFLKTSGRVWQGNTLPKDDPLIEFVIGGINLQRPDIPSWDSQSHVLHIEKYPLCDQPKTFTAMGEIAREAYLILEKAWQLVGRKLVDYKVEFGLDHNGILRLADVIDNDSWRVVEDGQYIDKQAYRDGEDLNEVTEKYRHVQRLTELFSLPRQRIIFWRGSDKDDFSLLKEVFGKYVGFAREVDFVEITCSAHRKPAHAYQELAQVVQKVPDAVVIAYVGRSNGLGPTLSGNTSVPVISLPNGWREFPNDVWSSLRTPNEVPASTILEPQNAVLHALQILALRNPRLYAKIRIEQEKRAMNFFELR
;
A
#
# COMPACT_ATOMS: atom_id res chain seq x y z
N MET A 1 -9.27 12.53 -40.57
CA MET A 1 -10.21 11.39 -40.63
C MET A 1 -10.29 10.82 -39.23
N ALA A 2 -11.43 10.97 -38.54
CA ALA A 2 -11.63 10.36 -37.24
C ALA A 2 -11.77 8.86 -37.47
N THR A 3 -10.76 8.08 -37.08
CA THR A 3 -10.87 6.63 -36.97
C THR A 3 -11.96 6.36 -35.94
N THR A 4 -13.13 5.92 -36.41
CA THR A 4 -14.18 5.38 -35.55
C THR A 4 -13.63 4.12 -34.90
N SER A 5 -13.05 4.26 -33.71
CA SER A 5 -12.55 3.14 -32.92
C SER A 5 -13.67 2.15 -32.69
N VAL A 6 -13.42 0.87 -32.97
CA VAL A 6 -14.36 -0.22 -32.70
C VAL A 6 -14.77 -0.18 -31.22
N PRO A 7 -16.08 -0.27 -30.88
CA PRO A 7 -16.52 -0.30 -29.49
C PRO A 7 -15.88 -1.45 -28.71
N TYR A 8 -15.43 -1.19 -27.48
CA TYR A 8 -14.74 -2.19 -26.67
C TYR A 8 -15.58 -3.42 -26.34
N GLN A 9 -16.91 -3.31 -26.43
CA GLN A 9 -17.84 -4.44 -26.27
C GLN A 9 -17.66 -5.50 -27.36
N SER A 10 -17.23 -5.10 -28.57
CA SER A 10 -16.99 -6.01 -29.70
C SER A 10 -15.56 -6.56 -29.76
N TYR A 11 -14.69 -6.21 -28.80
CA TYR A 11 -13.35 -6.77 -28.75
C TYR A 11 -13.38 -8.29 -28.50
N PRO A 12 -12.52 -9.07 -29.18
CA PRO A 12 -12.42 -10.52 -28.98
C PRO A 12 -12.17 -10.89 -27.51
N ILE A 13 -12.90 -11.89 -27.02
CA ILE A 13 -12.66 -12.48 -25.70
C ILE A 13 -11.40 -13.34 -25.80
N ILE A 14 -10.41 -13.04 -24.95
CA ILE A 14 -9.16 -13.81 -24.86
C ILE A 14 -9.13 -14.72 -23.64
N CYS A 15 -9.92 -14.40 -22.61
CA CYS A 15 -10.02 -15.19 -21.39
C CYS A 15 -11.39 -14.96 -20.74
N GLU A 16 -12.03 -16.02 -20.27
CA GLU A 16 -13.21 -15.94 -19.41
C GLU A 16 -12.96 -16.74 -18.13
N GLY A 17 -13.03 -16.05 -17.00
CA GLY A 17 -12.94 -16.64 -15.68
C GLY A 17 -14.30 -16.73 -14.99
N LYS A 18 -14.28 -17.19 -13.73
CA LYS A 18 -15.49 -17.33 -12.90
C LYS A 18 -16.19 -15.98 -12.69
N THR A 19 -15.43 -14.91 -12.48
CA THR A 19 -15.95 -13.60 -12.06
C THR A 19 -15.69 -12.45 -13.05
N LYS A 20 -15.00 -12.71 -14.17
CA LYS A 20 -14.61 -11.68 -15.12
C LYS A 20 -14.38 -12.24 -16.53
N ILE A 21 -14.51 -11.38 -17.52
CA ILE A 21 -14.15 -11.65 -18.92
C ILE A 21 -13.09 -10.63 -19.34
N VAL A 22 -12.03 -11.09 -20.01
CA VAL A 22 -10.98 -10.25 -20.58
C VAL A 22 -11.12 -10.22 -22.09
N ARG A 23 -11.20 -9.01 -22.63
CA ARG A 23 -11.20 -8.74 -24.07
C ARG A 23 -9.91 -8.02 -24.46
N MET A 24 -9.47 -8.22 -25.69
CA MET A 24 -8.27 -7.57 -26.22
C MET A 24 -8.62 -6.69 -27.41
N SER A 25 -8.07 -5.48 -27.46
CA SER A 25 -8.29 -4.61 -28.61
C SER A 25 -7.71 -5.22 -29.88
N PRO A 26 -8.46 -5.25 -31.01
CA PRO A 26 -7.93 -5.71 -32.29
C PRO A 26 -6.94 -4.73 -32.90
N ASP A 27 -7.00 -3.45 -32.49
CA ASP A 27 -6.18 -2.36 -33.05
C ASP A 27 -4.98 -2.00 -32.15
N ASP A 28 -5.00 -2.43 -30.88
CA ASP A 28 -3.95 -2.16 -29.89
C ASP A 28 -3.68 -3.42 -29.04
N ASN A 29 -2.62 -4.16 -29.38
CA ASN A 29 -2.25 -5.38 -28.65
C ASN A 29 -1.71 -5.12 -27.22
N THR A 30 -1.56 -3.85 -26.82
CA THR A 30 -1.20 -3.46 -25.45
C THR A 30 -2.43 -3.19 -24.59
N LEU A 31 -3.63 -3.20 -25.14
CA LEU A 31 -4.87 -2.84 -24.45
C LEU A 31 -5.75 -4.05 -24.18
N ALA A 32 -6.04 -4.27 -22.89
CA ALA A 32 -7.04 -5.20 -22.42
C ALA A 32 -8.24 -4.47 -21.79
N VAL A 33 -9.41 -5.09 -21.88
CA VAL A 33 -10.66 -4.61 -21.30
C VAL A 33 -11.23 -5.70 -20.42
N LEU A 34 -11.42 -5.39 -19.14
CA LEU A 34 -11.94 -6.31 -18.14
C LEU A 34 -13.40 -5.99 -17.86
N VAL A 35 -14.26 -6.99 -18.01
CA VAL A 35 -15.71 -6.92 -17.75
C VAL A 35 -16.03 -7.82 -16.56
N ALA A 36 -16.55 -7.24 -15.47
CA ALA A 36 -16.93 -8.01 -14.29
C ALA A 36 -18.21 -8.83 -14.52
N LYS A 37 -18.33 -9.96 -13.81
CA LYS A 37 -19.51 -10.84 -13.79
C LYS A 37 -20.15 -10.85 -12.39
N PRO A 38 -21.47 -11.13 -12.28
CA PRO A 38 -22.19 -11.05 -11.01
C PRO A 38 -21.92 -12.24 -10.07
N ASP A 39 -21.16 -13.22 -10.54
CA ASP A 39 -20.84 -14.46 -9.84
C ASP A 39 -20.06 -14.25 -8.55
N ILE A 40 -20.45 -14.97 -7.51
CA ILE A 40 -19.65 -15.19 -6.30
C ILE A 40 -19.42 -16.69 -6.11
N THR A 41 -18.17 -17.08 -5.85
CA THR A 41 -17.77 -18.49 -5.74
C THR A 41 -16.92 -18.76 -4.51
N ALA A 42 -17.10 -19.90 -3.85
CA ALA A 42 -16.25 -20.33 -2.74
C ALA A 42 -15.94 -21.84 -2.82
N GLY A 43 -14.85 -22.26 -2.18
CA GLY A 43 -14.40 -23.66 -2.18
C GLY A 43 -14.13 -24.19 -3.58
N ASP A 44 -13.28 -23.49 -4.34
CA ASP A 44 -12.91 -23.84 -5.72
C ASP A 44 -14.07 -23.91 -6.72
N GLY A 45 -15.23 -23.34 -6.36
CA GLY A 45 -16.46 -23.35 -7.17
C GLY A 45 -17.52 -24.32 -6.67
N ALA A 46 -17.28 -25.02 -5.56
CA ALA A 46 -18.28 -25.88 -4.93
C ALA A 46 -19.52 -25.11 -4.44
N LYS A 47 -19.34 -23.85 -4.03
CA LYS A 47 -20.43 -22.91 -3.75
C LYS A 47 -20.45 -21.83 -4.82
N HIS A 48 -21.59 -21.59 -5.43
CA HIS A 48 -21.80 -20.59 -6.47
C HIS A 48 -23.18 -19.94 -6.28
N ASP A 49 -23.19 -18.61 -6.35
CA ASP A 49 -24.40 -17.79 -6.27
C ASP A 49 -24.24 -16.56 -7.18
N ILE A 50 -25.34 -15.85 -7.43
CA ILE A 50 -25.39 -14.61 -8.20
C ILE A 50 -25.78 -13.46 -7.27
N ILE A 51 -24.91 -12.44 -7.16
CA ILE A 51 -25.23 -11.19 -6.44
C ILE A 51 -25.60 -10.14 -7.47
N GLN A 52 -26.86 -9.68 -7.45
CA GLN A 52 -27.33 -8.65 -8.35
C GLN A 52 -26.55 -7.34 -8.15
N GLY A 53 -25.91 -6.86 -9.22
CA GLY A 53 -25.10 -5.63 -9.22
C GLY A 53 -23.67 -5.81 -8.73
N LYS A 54 -23.21 -7.04 -8.41
CA LYS A 54 -21.82 -7.28 -7.99
C LYS A 54 -20.82 -6.81 -9.03
N GLU A 55 -21.15 -6.83 -10.32
CA GLU A 55 -20.25 -6.36 -11.38
C GLU A 55 -19.87 -4.89 -11.17
N GLN A 56 -20.87 -4.07 -10.81
CA GLN A 56 -20.67 -2.65 -10.56
C GLN A 56 -19.85 -2.42 -9.30
N ILE A 57 -20.19 -3.15 -8.24
CA ILE A 57 -19.49 -3.08 -6.95
C ILE A 57 -18.02 -3.48 -7.11
N ALA A 58 -17.75 -4.61 -7.78
CA ALA A 58 -16.41 -5.14 -7.98
C ALA A 58 -15.56 -4.19 -8.84
N THR A 59 -16.12 -3.73 -9.96
CA THR A 59 -15.43 -2.78 -10.85
C THR A 59 -15.16 -1.45 -10.15
N SER A 60 -16.13 -0.89 -9.43
CA SER A 60 -15.94 0.35 -8.67
C SER A 60 -14.84 0.18 -7.60
N THR A 61 -14.89 -0.90 -6.82
CA THR A 61 -13.88 -1.22 -5.81
C THR A 61 -12.49 -1.33 -6.44
N THR A 62 -12.33 -2.14 -7.49
CA THR A 62 -11.04 -2.29 -8.19
C THR A 62 -10.55 -0.97 -8.76
N CYS A 63 -11.40 -0.18 -9.39
CA CYS A 63 -11.03 1.13 -9.93
C CYS A 63 -10.56 2.09 -8.84
N ASN A 64 -11.25 2.14 -7.69
CA ASN A 64 -10.84 2.98 -6.56
C ASN A 64 -9.46 2.57 -6.04
N ILE A 65 -9.23 1.27 -5.85
CA ILE A 65 -7.96 0.73 -5.38
C ILE A 65 -6.83 1.01 -6.39
N PHE A 66 -7.02 0.71 -7.67
CA PHE A 66 -5.98 0.88 -8.68
C PHE A 66 -5.68 2.36 -8.96
N LYS A 67 -6.67 3.26 -8.94
CA LYS A 67 -6.42 4.72 -9.01
C LYS A 67 -5.52 5.16 -7.85
N MET A 68 -5.83 4.75 -6.62
CA MET A 68 -5.03 5.09 -5.45
C MET A 68 -3.61 4.52 -5.56
N LEU A 69 -3.46 3.22 -5.82
CA LEU A 69 -2.15 2.58 -5.96
C LEU A 69 -1.31 3.23 -7.06
N LYS A 70 -1.91 3.53 -8.21
CA LYS A 70 -1.25 4.26 -9.32
C LYS A 70 -0.79 5.65 -8.90
N SER A 71 -1.61 6.41 -8.16
CA SER A 71 -1.21 7.72 -7.61
C SER A 71 -0.06 7.63 -6.60
N CYS A 72 0.07 6.51 -5.89
CA CYS A 72 1.21 6.22 -5.03
C CYS A 72 2.48 5.81 -5.79
N GLY A 73 2.40 5.59 -7.11
CA GLY A 73 3.51 5.13 -7.95
C GLY A 73 3.67 3.60 -8.01
N VAL A 74 2.68 2.84 -7.54
CA VAL A 74 2.69 1.37 -7.67
C VAL A 74 2.46 0.99 -9.12
N SER A 75 3.26 0.04 -9.62
CA SER A 75 3.15 -0.47 -10.98
C SER A 75 1.90 -1.36 -11.12
N VAL A 76 0.79 -0.79 -11.60
CA VAL A 76 -0.50 -1.47 -11.77
C VAL A 76 -0.92 -1.52 -13.24
N ALA A 77 -1.55 -2.63 -13.66
CA ALA A 77 -2.18 -2.78 -14.97
C ALA A 77 -3.58 -2.14 -14.96
N PHE A 78 -3.61 -0.80 -14.96
CA PHE A 78 -4.85 -0.02 -14.96
C PHE A 78 -4.68 1.27 -15.76
N ARG A 79 -5.53 1.47 -16.76
CA ARG A 79 -5.59 2.70 -17.54
C ARG A 79 -6.68 3.61 -16.98
N GLU A 80 -7.94 3.25 -17.19
CA GLU A 80 -9.10 4.01 -16.73
C GLU A 80 -10.36 3.14 -16.57
N GLN A 81 -11.37 3.68 -15.90
CA GLN A 81 -12.70 3.08 -15.83
C GLN A 81 -13.49 3.48 -17.08
N LEU A 82 -14.08 2.51 -17.78
CA LEU A 82 -14.80 2.76 -19.03
C LEU A 82 -16.31 2.94 -18.78
N ASP A 83 -16.87 2.14 -17.88
CA ASP A 83 -18.27 2.21 -17.47
C ASP A 83 -18.45 1.64 -16.04
N GLU A 84 -19.68 1.39 -15.61
CA GLU A 84 -19.97 0.87 -14.27
C GLU A 84 -19.42 -0.55 -14.04
N LYS A 85 -19.29 -1.37 -15.08
CA LYS A 85 -18.92 -2.79 -15.02
C LYS A 85 -17.58 -3.12 -15.69
N THR A 86 -16.96 -2.14 -16.34
CA THR A 86 -15.80 -2.33 -17.23
C THR A 86 -14.69 -1.33 -16.94
N PHE A 87 -13.44 -1.80 -17.00
CA PHE A 87 -12.25 -0.94 -17.01
C PHE A 87 -11.21 -1.40 -18.03
N SER A 88 -10.33 -0.49 -18.46
CA SER A 88 -9.22 -0.77 -19.36
C SER A 88 -7.90 -0.93 -18.59
N ALA A 89 -7.03 -1.79 -19.11
CA ALA A 89 -5.75 -2.14 -18.51
C ALA A 89 -4.67 -2.29 -19.59
N GLU A 90 -3.41 -2.16 -19.16
CA GLU A 90 -2.28 -2.69 -19.94
C GLU A 90 -2.44 -4.20 -20.03
N TYR A 91 -2.45 -4.74 -21.25
CA TYR A 91 -2.45 -6.19 -21.46
C TYR A 91 -1.15 -6.76 -20.90
N CYS A 92 -1.29 -7.79 -20.07
CA CYS A 92 -0.18 -8.47 -19.42
C CYS A 92 -0.27 -9.97 -19.66
N GLU A 93 0.87 -10.60 -19.93
CA GLU A 93 1.01 -12.04 -19.79
C GLU A 93 1.02 -12.40 -18.30
N MET A 94 -0.06 -13.03 -17.83
CA MET A 94 -0.24 -13.31 -16.41
C MET A 94 0.72 -14.39 -15.91
N LEU A 95 1.39 -14.11 -14.79
CA LEU A 95 2.21 -15.08 -14.08
C LEU A 95 1.29 -16.01 -13.27
N PRO A 96 1.59 -17.33 -13.21
CA PRO A 96 0.70 -18.32 -12.60
C PRO A 96 0.85 -18.35 -11.07
N TYR A 97 0.84 -17.20 -10.41
CA TYR A 97 1.09 -17.08 -8.98
C TYR A 97 0.04 -16.21 -8.30
N GLU A 98 -0.51 -16.72 -7.21
CA GLU A 98 -1.24 -15.91 -6.25
C GLU A 98 -0.27 -15.46 -5.16
N VAL A 99 -0.10 -14.14 -5.03
CA VAL A 99 0.82 -13.52 -4.08
C VAL A 99 0.01 -13.02 -2.89
N VAL A 100 0.24 -13.62 -1.73
CA VAL A 100 -0.51 -13.33 -0.51
C VAL A 100 0.37 -12.59 0.49
N ILE A 101 -0.16 -11.49 1.02
CA ILE A 101 0.46 -10.74 2.12
C ILE A 101 -0.45 -10.82 3.35
N ARG A 102 0.13 -11.07 4.52
CA ARG A 102 -0.61 -11.16 5.79
C ARG A 102 -0.01 -10.26 6.87
N ARG A 103 -0.89 -9.51 7.55
CA ARG A 103 -0.60 -8.88 8.84
C ARG A 103 -0.98 -9.78 10.01
N GLU A 104 -2.03 -10.58 9.87
CA GLU A 104 -2.51 -11.46 10.94
C GLU A 104 -2.70 -12.92 10.50
N ALA A 105 -2.59 -13.85 11.44
CA ALA A 105 -2.85 -15.26 11.21
C ALA A 105 -4.37 -15.53 11.07
N HIS A 106 -4.80 -15.75 9.82
CA HIS A 106 -6.17 -16.15 9.47
C HIS A 106 -6.16 -17.20 8.36
N GLY A 107 -7.33 -17.82 8.13
CA GLY A 107 -7.58 -18.68 6.97
C GLY A 107 -6.61 -19.86 6.91
N SER A 108 -6.02 -20.09 5.73
CA SER A 108 -5.05 -21.17 5.49
C SER A 108 -3.83 -21.09 6.39
N TYR A 109 -3.40 -19.89 6.80
CA TYR A 109 -2.27 -19.76 7.72
C TYR A 109 -2.56 -20.41 9.07
N SER A 110 -3.74 -20.15 9.64
CA SER A 110 -4.16 -20.75 10.91
C SER A 110 -4.36 -22.25 10.81
N LYS A 111 -4.71 -22.78 9.63
CA LYS A 111 -4.80 -24.24 9.40
C LYS A 111 -3.42 -24.89 9.38
N ARG A 112 -2.42 -24.23 8.80
CA ARG A 112 -1.02 -24.69 8.80
C ARG A 112 -0.36 -24.59 10.17
N PHE A 113 -0.74 -23.58 10.96
CA PHE A 113 -0.16 -23.31 12.28
C PHE A 113 -1.27 -23.18 13.35
N PRO A 114 -1.99 -24.27 13.68
CA PRO A 114 -3.14 -24.23 14.60
C PRO A 114 -2.80 -23.84 16.05
N PHE A 115 -1.52 -23.84 16.43
CA PHE A 115 -1.07 -23.35 17.73
C PHE A 115 -1.09 -21.82 17.84
N LEU A 116 -1.17 -21.09 16.71
CA LEU A 116 -1.31 -19.65 16.73
C LEU A 116 -2.78 -19.27 16.97
N CYS A 117 -3.00 -18.33 17.88
CA CYS A 117 -4.31 -17.74 18.07
C CYS A 117 -4.77 -17.04 16.78
N ARG A 118 -6.05 -17.18 16.43
CA ARG A 118 -6.66 -16.39 15.35
C ARG A 118 -6.46 -14.90 15.63
N GLY A 119 -6.01 -14.15 14.63
CA GLY A 119 -5.66 -12.73 14.81
C GLY A 119 -4.27 -12.49 15.39
N HIS A 120 -3.42 -13.52 15.50
CA HIS A 120 -2.01 -13.32 15.85
C HIS A 120 -1.35 -12.35 14.86
N VAL A 121 -0.86 -11.21 15.36
CA VAL A 121 -0.27 -10.15 14.55
C VAL A 121 1.20 -10.46 14.27
N PHE A 122 1.59 -10.41 13.00
CA PHE A 122 2.98 -10.57 12.60
C PHE A 122 3.75 -9.24 12.67
N PRO A 123 4.92 -9.20 13.34
CA PRO A 123 5.75 -7.99 13.41
C PRO A 123 6.31 -7.58 12.04
N LYS A 124 6.47 -8.56 11.14
CA LYS A 124 6.84 -8.39 9.73
C LYS A 124 5.71 -8.95 8.87
N LEU A 125 5.40 -8.29 7.75
CA LEU A 125 4.45 -8.83 6.79
C LEU A 125 4.91 -10.18 6.26
N VAL A 126 4.05 -11.19 6.41
CA VAL A 126 4.27 -12.51 5.85
C VAL A 126 3.94 -12.44 4.35
N LEU A 127 4.88 -12.90 3.52
CA LEU A 127 4.71 -13.05 2.06
C LEU A 127 4.66 -14.53 1.73
N GLU A 128 3.62 -14.94 1.01
CA GLU A 128 3.44 -16.32 0.56
C GLU A 128 3.11 -16.33 -0.93
N PHE A 129 3.64 -17.32 -1.64
CA PHE A 129 3.31 -17.57 -3.03
C PHE A 129 2.52 -18.87 -3.12
N PHE A 130 1.46 -18.86 -3.92
CA PHE A 130 0.69 -20.06 -4.24
C PHE A 130 0.73 -20.24 -5.76
N LEU A 131 0.91 -21.48 -6.20
CA LEU A 131 0.90 -21.80 -7.63
C LEU A 131 -0.55 -21.82 -8.10
N LYS A 132 -0.94 -20.92 -9.00
CA LYS A 132 -2.30 -20.88 -9.52
C LYS A 132 -2.59 -22.13 -10.35
N THR A 133 -3.55 -22.94 -9.92
CA THR A 133 -3.96 -24.15 -10.66
C THR A 133 -5.48 -24.22 -10.79
N SER A 134 -5.95 -25.04 -11.74
CA SER A 134 -7.38 -25.30 -11.89
C SER A 134 -7.60 -26.76 -12.19
N GLY A 135 -8.57 -27.37 -11.50
CA GLY A 135 -8.92 -28.77 -11.70
C GLY A 135 -7.89 -29.73 -11.12
N ARG A 136 -6.99 -29.24 -10.25
CA ARG A 136 -5.92 -29.98 -9.61
C ARG A 136 -4.98 -30.64 -10.61
N VAL A 137 -4.68 -29.97 -11.72
CA VAL A 137 -3.71 -30.45 -12.70
C VAL A 137 -2.64 -29.39 -12.92
N TRP A 138 -1.38 -29.81 -12.90
CA TRP A 138 -0.24 -28.97 -13.24
C TRP A 138 0.80 -29.75 -14.05
N GLN A 139 1.09 -29.28 -15.26
CA GLN A 139 2.04 -29.91 -16.19
C GLN A 139 1.81 -31.43 -16.36
N GLY A 140 0.54 -31.85 -16.41
CA GLY A 140 0.15 -33.26 -16.54
C GLY A 140 0.12 -34.06 -15.22
N ASN A 141 0.59 -33.48 -14.11
CA ASN A 141 0.50 -34.10 -12.79
C ASN A 141 -0.83 -33.76 -12.11
N THR A 142 -1.46 -34.77 -11.51
CA THR A 142 -2.64 -34.55 -10.65
C THR A 142 -2.17 -34.13 -9.26
N LEU A 143 -2.70 -33.01 -8.77
CA LEU A 143 -2.45 -32.47 -7.45
C LEU A 143 -3.56 -32.93 -6.48
N PRO A 144 -3.27 -33.07 -5.17
CA PRO A 144 -4.29 -33.34 -4.17
C PRO A 144 -5.23 -32.16 -3.97
N LYS A 145 -4.78 -30.94 -4.27
CA LYS A 145 -5.52 -29.69 -4.09
C LYS A 145 -5.11 -28.63 -5.11
N ASP A 146 -6.05 -27.76 -5.46
CA ASP A 146 -5.76 -26.55 -6.22
C ASP A 146 -5.04 -25.52 -5.35
N ASP A 147 -4.27 -24.66 -6.01
CA ASP A 147 -3.55 -23.54 -5.41
C ASP A 147 -2.63 -23.95 -4.24
N PRO A 148 -1.69 -24.90 -4.44
CA PRO A 148 -0.75 -25.29 -3.39
C PRO A 148 0.19 -24.13 -3.03
N LEU A 149 0.59 -24.08 -1.75
CA LEU A 149 1.62 -23.17 -1.26
C LEU A 149 2.97 -23.54 -1.87
N ILE A 150 3.74 -22.53 -2.28
CA ILE A 150 5.11 -22.68 -2.76
C ILE A 150 6.07 -22.48 -1.58
N GLU A 151 6.90 -23.48 -1.32
CA GLU A 151 8.07 -23.40 -0.46
C GLU A 151 9.33 -23.46 -1.34
N PHE A 152 10.17 -22.43 -1.27
CA PHE A 152 11.42 -22.37 -2.02
C PHE A 152 12.50 -23.21 -1.32
N VAL A 153 13.15 -24.10 -2.06
CA VAL A 153 14.22 -24.97 -1.55
C VAL A 153 15.44 -24.94 -2.47
N ILE A 154 16.57 -25.44 -1.99
CA ILE A 154 17.75 -25.63 -2.85
C ILE A 154 17.38 -26.65 -3.93
N GLY A 155 17.51 -26.26 -5.19
CA GLY A 155 17.22 -27.13 -6.34
C GLY A 155 15.78 -27.12 -6.84
N GLY A 156 14.88 -26.28 -6.31
CA GLY A 156 13.52 -26.18 -6.84
C GLY A 156 12.49 -25.54 -5.89
N ILE A 157 11.24 -25.96 -6.04
CA ILE A 157 10.16 -25.62 -5.11
C ILE A 157 9.49 -26.90 -4.60
N ASN A 158 9.00 -26.84 -3.37
CA ASN A 158 8.03 -27.80 -2.85
C ASN A 158 6.64 -27.17 -2.93
N LEU A 159 5.70 -27.92 -3.47
CA LEU A 159 4.29 -27.62 -3.35
C LEU A 159 3.77 -28.22 -2.04
N GLN A 160 3.05 -27.43 -1.25
CA GLN A 160 2.50 -27.83 0.03
C GLN A 160 1.00 -27.56 0.11
N ARG A 161 0.28 -28.39 0.88
CA ARG A 161 -1.14 -28.19 1.17
C ARG A 161 -1.33 -27.02 2.13
N PRO A 162 -2.15 -26.02 1.78
CA PRO A 162 -2.36 -24.86 2.62
C PRO A 162 -3.46 -25.04 3.67
N ASP A 163 -4.10 -26.20 3.72
CA ASP A 163 -5.33 -26.44 4.48
C ASP A 163 -5.19 -27.44 5.62
N ILE A 164 -3.98 -27.94 5.87
CA ILE A 164 -3.65 -28.86 6.96
C ILE A 164 -2.38 -28.37 7.68
N PRO A 165 -2.08 -28.87 8.90
CA PRO A 165 -0.88 -28.50 9.62
C PRO A 165 0.39 -28.73 8.80
N SER A 166 1.35 -27.81 8.86
CA SER A 166 2.54 -27.87 8.00
C SER A 166 3.44 -29.08 8.25
N TRP A 167 3.39 -29.63 9.47
CA TRP A 167 4.11 -30.84 9.89
C TRP A 167 3.35 -32.14 9.59
N ASP A 168 2.15 -32.07 9.02
CA ASP A 168 1.42 -33.27 8.63
C ASP A 168 2.15 -34.00 7.50
N SER A 169 2.21 -35.33 7.58
CA SER A 169 2.79 -36.19 6.54
C SER A 169 2.20 -35.98 5.13
N GLN A 170 0.95 -35.51 5.04
CA GLN A 170 0.25 -35.22 3.78
C GLN A 170 0.42 -33.76 3.33
N SER A 171 1.17 -32.94 4.08
CA SER A 171 1.40 -31.53 3.76
C SER A 171 2.19 -31.38 2.46
N HIS A 172 3.20 -32.22 2.25
CA HIS A 172 3.97 -32.22 1.01
C HIS A 172 3.14 -32.77 -0.15
N VAL A 173 3.11 -32.03 -1.26
CA VAL A 173 2.38 -32.38 -2.47
C VAL A 173 3.31 -32.92 -3.54
N LEU A 174 4.27 -32.10 -3.98
CA LEU A 174 5.13 -32.38 -5.12
C LEU A 174 6.38 -31.52 -5.05
N HIS A 175 7.54 -32.10 -5.36
CA HIS A 175 8.76 -31.34 -5.62
C HIS A 175 8.87 -31.02 -7.12
N ILE A 176 9.23 -29.78 -7.45
CA ILE A 176 9.43 -29.31 -8.83
C ILE A 176 10.82 -28.68 -8.93
N GLU A 177 11.71 -29.33 -9.68
CA GLU A 177 13.07 -28.82 -9.93
C GLU A 177 13.06 -27.57 -10.80
N LYS A 178 12.24 -27.59 -11.87
CA LYS A 178 12.14 -26.50 -12.84
C LYS A 178 10.72 -25.93 -12.89
N TYR A 179 10.52 -24.79 -12.25
CA TYR A 179 9.25 -24.07 -12.17
C TYR A 179 9.29 -22.77 -12.99
N PRO A 180 8.14 -22.19 -13.38
CA PRO A 180 8.14 -20.94 -14.15
C PRO A 180 8.93 -19.84 -13.45
N LEU A 181 9.80 -19.14 -14.18
CA LEU A 181 10.69 -18.10 -13.65
C LEU A 181 11.76 -18.59 -12.66
N CYS A 182 12.08 -19.89 -12.60
CA CYS A 182 13.18 -20.40 -11.76
C CYS A 182 14.54 -19.74 -12.08
N ASP A 183 14.75 -19.34 -13.34
CA ASP A 183 15.97 -18.67 -13.81
C ASP A 183 15.92 -17.14 -13.60
N GLN A 184 14.81 -16.61 -13.06
CA GLN A 184 14.58 -15.19 -12.80
C GLN A 184 14.18 -14.93 -11.34
N PRO A 185 15.05 -15.24 -10.36
CA PRO A 185 14.73 -15.09 -8.93
C PRO A 185 14.39 -13.65 -8.55
N LYS A 186 14.93 -12.66 -9.27
CA LYS A 186 14.61 -11.24 -9.08
C LYS A 186 13.13 -10.94 -9.30
N THR A 187 12.41 -11.71 -10.12
CA THR A 187 10.99 -11.49 -10.39
C THR A 187 10.13 -11.82 -9.18
N PHE A 188 10.45 -12.87 -8.41
CA PHE A 188 9.76 -13.16 -7.14
C PHE A 188 10.02 -12.09 -6.09
N THR A 189 11.26 -11.62 -5.99
CA THR A 189 11.60 -10.48 -5.13
C THR A 189 10.79 -9.25 -5.51
N ALA A 190 10.75 -8.89 -6.80
CA ALA A 190 10.01 -7.74 -7.29
C ALA A 190 8.49 -7.85 -7.06
N MET A 191 7.88 -9.03 -7.30
CA MET A 191 6.47 -9.28 -6.95
C MET A 191 6.23 -9.07 -5.45
N GLY A 192 7.12 -9.61 -4.61
CA GLY A 192 7.03 -9.47 -3.16
C GLY A 192 7.21 -8.03 -2.67
N GLU A 193 8.05 -7.24 -3.32
CA GLU A 193 8.24 -5.81 -3.01
C GLU A 193 7.00 -5.00 -3.38
N ILE A 194 6.49 -5.16 -4.61
CA ILE A 194 5.28 -4.46 -5.08
C ILE A 194 4.07 -4.86 -4.23
N ALA A 195 3.91 -6.16 -3.91
CA ALA A 195 2.81 -6.62 -3.08
C ALA A 195 2.89 -6.04 -1.65
N ARG A 196 4.07 -6.02 -1.02
CA ARG A 196 4.19 -5.40 0.32
C ARG A 196 3.90 -3.91 0.29
N GLU A 197 4.39 -3.18 -0.73
CA GLU A 197 4.11 -1.75 -0.87
C GLU A 197 2.61 -1.49 -1.04
N ALA A 198 1.95 -2.19 -1.98
CA ALA A 198 0.52 -2.07 -2.19
C ALA A 198 -0.28 -2.44 -0.93
N TYR A 199 0.09 -3.51 -0.23
CA TYR A 199 -0.53 -3.90 1.03
C TYR A 199 -0.44 -2.79 2.08
N LEU A 200 0.74 -2.21 2.30
CA LEU A 200 0.94 -1.17 3.32
C LEU A 200 0.17 0.11 3.00
N ILE A 201 0.07 0.48 1.72
CA ILE A 201 -0.77 1.60 1.27
C ILE A 201 -2.24 1.31 1.63
N LEU A 202 -2.74 0.13 1.27
CA LEU A 202 -4.12 -0.25 1.52
C LEU A 202 -4.42 -0.43 3.02
N GLU A 203 -3.48 -0.99 3.78
CA GLU A 203 -3.56 -1.12 5.24
C GLU A 203 -3.80 0.26 5.86
N LYS A 204 -3.02 1.27 5.43
CA LYS A 204 -3.20 2.62 5.95
C LYS A 204 -4.49 3.27 5.48
N ALA A 205 -4.90 3.07 4.24
CA ALA A 205 -6.17 3.59 3.73
C ALA A 205 -7.36 3.01 4.51
N TRP A 206 -7.36 1.70 4.77
CA TRP A 206 -8.35 1.03 5.61
C TRP A 206 -8.36 1.55 7.05
N GLN A 207 -7.19 1.75 7.66
CA GLN A 207 -7.07 2.33 9.00
C GLN A 207 -7.65 3.75 9.08
N LEU A 208 -7.48 4.57 8.04
CA LEU A 208 -7.99 5.95 8.00
C LEU A 208 -9.52 6.01 7.90
N VAL A 209 -10.13 4.97 7.33
CA VAL A 209 -11.57 4.77 7.42
C VAL A 209 -11.94 3.92 8.63
N GLY A 210 -11.06 3.61 9.59
CA GLY A 210 -11.41 2.92 10.83
C GLY A 210 -11.62 1.41 10.71
N ARG A 211 -11.11 0.76 9.67
CA ARG A 211 -11.23 -0.69 9.43
C ARG A 211 -9.85 -1.33 9.40
N LYS A 212 -9.79 -2.66 9.57
CA LYS A 212 -8.53 -3.40 9.64
C LYS A 212 -8.36 -4.32 8.44
N LEU A 213 -7.34 -4.08 7.62
CA LEU A 213 -6.89 -5.03 6.59
C LEU A 213 -6.05 -6.14 7.24
N VAL A 214 -6.46 -7.38 7.05
CA VAL A 214 -5.87 -8.56 7.69
C VAL A 214 -4.87 -9.26 6.78
N ASP A 215 -5.31 -9.55 5.56
CA ASP A 215 -4.52 -10.14 4.50
C ASP A 215 -5.13 -9.79 3.14
N TYR A 216 -4.37 -9.98 2.08
CA TYR A 216 -4.88 -9.91 0.72
C TYR A 216 -4.16 -10.87 -0.23
N LYS A 217 -4.71 -11.02 -1.42
CA LYS A 217 -4.19 -11.83 -2.51
C LYS A 217 -4.19 -11.00 -3.79
N VAL A 218 -3.04 -10.93 -4.44
CA VAL A 218 -2.86 -10.20 -5.71
C VAL A 218 -2.18 -11.09 -6.74
N GLU A 219 -2.36 -10.75 -8.01
CA GLU A 219 -1.77 -11.46 -9.15
C GLU A 219 -0.94 -10.47 -9.99
N PHE A 220 0.03 -10.99 -10.72
CA PHE A 220 0.97 -10.18 -11.48
C PHE A 220 1.03 -10.65 -12.93
N GLY A 221 1.40 -9.74 -13.82
CA GLY A 221 1.73 -10.06 -15.20
C GLY A 221 2.86 -9.19 -15.73
N LEU A 222 3.43 -9.62 -16.85
CA LEU A 222 4.43 -8.85 -17.60
C LEU A 222 3.72 -8.15 -18.76
N ASP A 223 3.87 -6.82 -18.86
CA ASP A 223 3.37 -6.09 -20.01
C ASP A 223 4.24 -6.34 -21.26
N HIS A 224 3.85 -5.75 -22.39
CA HIS A 224 4.56 -5.91 -23.66
C HIS A 224 6.03 -5.44 -23.66
N ASN A 225 6.44 -4.65 -22.65
CA ASN A 225 7.84 -4.22 -22.47
C ASN A 225 8.59 -5.10 -21.45
N GLY A 226 7.96 -6.17 -20.96
CA GLY A 226 8.49 -7.00 -19.89
C GLY A 226 8.45 -6.33 -18.52
N ILE A 227 7.68 -5.25 -18.35
CA ILE A 227 7.55 -4.58 -17.05
C ILE A 227 6.53 -5.34 -16.21
N LEU A 228 6.94 -5.68 -14.99
CA LEU A 228 6.07 -6.33 -14.01
C LEU A 228 4.98 -5.36 -13.53
N ARG A 229 3.73 -5.78 -13.66
CA ARG A 229 2.53 -5.06 -13.25
C ARG A 229 1.76 -5.89 -12.23
N LEU A 230 1.33 -5.27 -11.13
CA LEU A 230 0.21 -5.79 -10.34
C LEU A 230 -1.02 -5.71 -11.23
N ALA A 231 -1.62 -6.85 -11.53
CA ALA A 231 -2.66 -7.00 -12.53
C ALA A 231 -3.90 -7.67 -11.93
N ASP A 232 -4.76 -8.21 -12.79
CA ASP A 232 -6.06 -8.74 -12.43
C ASP A 232 -6.97 -7.70 -11.75
N VAL A 233 -7.56 -8.03 -10.60
CA VAL A 233 -8.52 -7.20 -9.86
C VAL A 233 -8.18 -7.24 -8.37
N ILE A 234 -8.44 -6.12 -7.69
CA ILE A 234 -8.51 -6.09 -6.23
C ILE A 234 -9.92 -5.64 -5.87
N ASP A 235 -10.77 -6.60 -5.55
CA ASP A 235 -12.15 -6.37 -5.10
C ASP A 235 -12.38 -7.01 -3.71
N ASN A 236 -13.64 -7.09 -3.29
CA ASN A 236 -13.98 -7.65 -1.98
C ASN A 236 -13.79 -9.18 -1.87
N ASP A 237 -13.34 -9.84 -2.94
CA ASP A 237 -12.91 -11.23 -2.95
C ASP A 237 -11.42 -11.39 -2.62
N SER A 238 -10.63 -10.32 -2.83
CA SER A 238 -9.17 -10.32 -2.81
C SER A 238 -8.56 -10.14 -1.42
N TRP A 239 -9.33 -9.76 -0.40
CA TRP A 239 -8.81 -9.47 0.95
C TRP A 239 -9.65 -10.04 2.08
N ARG A 240 -9.11 -9.92 3.29
CA ARG A 240 -9.88 -9.94 4.54
C ARG A 240 -9.88 -8.56 5.18
N VAL A 241 -11.06 -8.01 5.41
CA VAL A 241 -11.25 -6.71 6.10
C VAL A 241 -12.18 -6.93 7.28
N VAL A 242 -11.75 -6.43 8.44
CA VAL A 242 -12.48 -6.58 9.70
C VAL A 242 -13.02 -5.23 10.15
N GLU A 243 -14.30 -5.23 10.52
CA GLU A 243 -15.03 -4.14 11.17
C GLU A 243 -15.72 -4.72 12.41
N ASP A 244 -15.47 -4.12 13.58
CA ASP A 244 -16.06 -4.55 14.86
C ASP A 244 -15.97 -6.07 15.14
N GLY A 245 -14.85 -6.67 14.73
CA GLY A 245 -14.57 -8.10 14.90
C GLY A 245 -15.22 -9.02 13.87
N GLN A 246 -16.00 -8.48 12.92
CA GLN A 246 -16.67 -9.21 11.85
C GLN A 246 -16.00 -9.00 10.49
N TYR A 247 -16.10 -10.00 9.62
CA TYR A 247 -15.66 -9.86 8.23
C TYR A 247 -16.70 -9.11 7.41
N ILE A 248 -16.23 -8.11 6.66
CA ILE A 248 -17.03 -7.38 5.66
C ILE A 248 -16.65 -7.76 4.22
N ASP A 249 -15.78 -8.76 4.07
CA ASP A 249 -15.32 -9.32 2.80
C ASP A 249 -15.99 -10.68 2.48
N LYS A 250 -15.56 -11.30 1.37
CA LYS A 250 -16.02 -12.62 0.92
C LYS A 250 -15.93 -13.73 1.97
N GLN A 251 -15.14 -13.59 3.02
CA GLN A 251 -15.12 -14.54 4.14
C GLN A 251 -16.51 -14.71 4.78
N ALA A 252 -17.34 -13.66 4.83
CA ALA A 252 -18.76 -13.77 5.25
C ALA A 252 -19.53 -14.83 4.43
N TYR A 253 -19.37 -14.79 3.11
CA TYR A 253 -19.99 -15.77 2.21
C TYR A 253 -19.41 -17.18 2.36
N ARG A 254 -18.10 -17.29 2.62
CA ARG A 254 -17.42 -18.56 2.90
C ARG A 254 -17.91 -19.18 4.21
N ASP A 255 -18.22 -18.34 5.20
CA ASP A 255 -18.70 -18.75 6.53
C ASP A 255 -20.20 -19.08 6.54
N GLY A 256 -20.90 -18.81 5.44
CA GLY A 256 -22.29 -19.22 5.24
C GLY A 256 -23.35 -18.18 5.61
N GLU A 257 -22.97 -16.91 5.71
CA GLU A 257 -23.92 -15.81 5.91
C GLU A 257 -24.93 -15.69 4.77
N ASP A 258 -26.08 -15.05 5.05
CA ASP A 258 -27.15 -14.83 4.09
C ASP A 258 -26.67 -13.99 2.90
N LEU A 259 -27.13 -14.33 1.69
CA LEU A 259 -26.66 -13.67 0.48
C LEU A 259 -27.01 -12.18 0.44
N ASN A 260 -28.12 -11.74 1.07
CA ASN A 260 -28.46 -10.33 1.15
C ASN A 260 -27.52 -9.58 2.10
N GLU A 261 -27.16 -10.19 3.23
CA GLU A 261 -26.18 -9.63 4.17
C GLU A 261 -24.80 -9.51 3.52
N VAL A 262 -24.37 -10.55 2.80
CA VAL A 262 -23.13 -10.52 1.99
C VAL A 262 -23.19 -9.39 0.96
N THR A 263 -24.33 -9.23 0.28
CA THR A 263 -24.51 -8.17 -0.72
C THR A 263 -24.38 -6.77 -0.09
N GLU A 264 -24.97 -6.55 1.09
CA GLU A 264 -24.82 -5.29 1.81
C GLU A 264 -23.38 -5.03 2.26
N LYS A 265 -22.65 -6.06 2.70
CA LYS A 265 -21.22 -5.95 3.03
C LYS A 265 -20.39 -5.53 1.81
N TYR A 266 -20.68 -6.09 0.64
CA TYR A 266 -20.06 -5.70 -0.63
C TYR A 266 -20.35 -4.23 -1.00
N ARG A 267 -21.60 -3.79 -0.89
CA ARG A 267 -21.97 -2.36 -1.09
C ARG A 267 -21.32 -1.45 -0.07
N HIS A 268 -21.20 -1.90 1.19
CA HIS A 268 -20.54 -1.15 2.25
C HIS A 268 -19.06 -0.95 1.94
N VAL A 269 -18.36 -2.01 1.54
CA VAL A 269 -16.95 -1.94 1.13
C VAL A 269 -16.74 -0.99 -0.05
N GLN A 270 -17.60 -1.05 -1.07
CA GLN A 270 -17.54 -0.10 -2.19
C GLN A 270 -17.57 1.34 -1.69
N ARG A 271 -18.58 1.71 -0.88
CA ARG A 271 -18.72 3.06 -0.30
C ARG A 271 -17.50 3.47 0.53
N LEU A 272 -16.90 2.54 1.28
CA LEU A 272 -15.69 2.84 2.06
C LEU A 272 -14.48 3.11 1.15
N THR A 273 -14.31 2.35 0.08
CA THR A 273 -13.19 2.56 -0.85
C THR A 273 -13.28 3.86 -1.65
N GLU A 274 -14.49 4.43 -1.82
CA GLU A 274 -14.67 5.76 -2.43
C GLU A 274 -14.05 6.88 -1.58
N LEU A 275 -13.88 6.66 -0.27
CA LEU A 275 -13.26 7.61 0.66
C LEU A 275 -11.73 7.57 0.64
N PHE A 276 -11.13 6.59 -0.06
CA PHE A 276 -9.68 6.45 -0.12
C PHE A 276 -9.07 7.60 -0.91
N SER A 277 -8.18 8.33 -0.26
CA SER A 277 -7.54 9.51 -0.86
C SER A 277 -6.15 9.73 -0.28
N LEU A 278 -5.32 10.44 -1.04
CA LEU A 278 -4.04 10.96 -0.57
C LEU A 278 -4.23 12.42 -0.14
N PRO A 279 -3.96 12.78 1.12
CA PRO A 279 -4.11 14.16 1.56
C PRO A 279 -3.02 15.04 0.97
N ARG A 280 -3.37 16.30 0.68
CA ARG A 280 -2.38 17.35 0.42
C ARG A 280 -1.71 17.76 1.73
N GLN A 281 -0.40 17.66 1.80
CA GLN A 281 0.39 17.90 3.00
C GLN A 281 1.64 18.73 2.71
N ARG A 282 2.26 19.28 3.76
CA ARG A 282 3.40 20.19 3.60
C ARG A 282 4.44 20.08 4.71
N ILE A 283 5.71 20.24 4.36
CA ILE A 283 6.75 20.63 5.31
C ILE A 283 7.13 22.10 5.11
N ILE A 284 7.16 22.87 6.20
CA ILE A 284 7.57 24.27 6.21
C ILE A 284 9.00 24.33 6.75
N PHE A 285 9.97 24.53 5.87
CA PHE A 285 11.35 24.78 6.28
C PHE A 285 11.51 26.26 6.62
N TRP A 286 11.75 26.57 7.89
CA TRP A 286 11.85 27.93 8.38
C TRP A 286 13.25 28.24 8.90
N ARG A 287 13.85 29.32 8.39
CA ARG A 287 15.15 29.84 8.86
C ARG A 287 15.06 31.31 9.27
N GLY A 288 15.97 31.71 10.16
CA GLY A 288 16.07 33.10 10.61
C GLY A 288 16.92 33.99 9.68
N SER A 289 17.75 33.37 8.83
CA SER A 289 18.76 34.03 8.01
C SER A 289 19.02 33.23 6.74
N ASP A 290 19.27 33.90 5.62
CA ASP A 290 19.59 33.22 4.34
C ASP A 290 20.94 32.47 4.37
N LYS A 291 21.76 32.69 5.40
CA LYS A 291 23.00 31.94 5.63
C LYS A 291 22.76 30.49 6.06
N ASP A 292 21.56 30.16 6.57
CA ASP A 292 21.23 28.80 6.99
C ASP A 292 20.77 27.99 5.77
N ASP A 293 21.54 26.98 5.39
CA ASP A 293 21.32 26.17 4.19
C ASP A 293 20.33 25.01 4.41
N PHE A 294 19.36 24.88 3.50
CA PHE A 294 18.35 23.81 3.49
C PHE A 294 18.67 22.64 2.58
N SER A 295 19.82 22.65 1.89
CA SER A 295 20.15 21.63 0.87
C SER A 295 20.02 20.20 1.40
N LEU A 296 20.56 19.90 2.59
CA LEU A 296 20.44 18.59 3.21
C LEU A 296 18.98 18.22 3.56
N LEU A 297 18.18 19.17 4.06
CA LEU A 297 16.77 18.91 4.38
C LEU A 297 15.98 18.56 3.11
N LYS A 298 16.25 19.27 2.01
CA LYS A 298 15.62 19.06 0.71
C LYS A 298 16.02 17.73 0.07
N GLU A 299 17.31 17.36 0.19
CA GLU A 299 17.80 16.07 -0.30
C GLU A 299 17.08 14.92 0.42
N VAL A 300 17.01 14.98 1.76
CA VAL A 300 16.32 13.96 2.56
C VAL A 300 14.82 13.93 2.25
N PHE A 301 14.19 15.10 2.11
CA PHE A 301 12.78 15.19 1.70
C PHE A 301 12.56 14.50 0.34
N GLY A 302 13.39 14.83 -0.66
CA GLY A 302 13.32 14.28 -2.00
C GLY A 302 13.49 12.76 -2.03
N LYS A 303 14.35 12.20 -1.17
CA LYS A 303 14.54 10.75 -1.05
C LYS A 303 13.27 9.99 -0.66
N TYR A 304 12.44 10.53 0.24
CA TYR A 304 11.26 9.83 0.77
C TYR A 304 9.98 10.18 0.03
N VAL A 305 9.84 11.43 -0.39
CA VAL A 305 8.65 11.92 -1.09
C VAL A 305 8.75 11.60 -2.59
N GLY A 306 9.94 11.70 -3.17
CA GLY A 306 10.18 11.47 -4.59
C GLY A 306 9.31 12.39 -5.46
N PHE A 307 8.66 11.82 -6.48
CA PHE A 307 7.74 12.53 -7.38
C PHE A 307 6.32 12.71 -6.83
N ALA A 308 6.08 12.55 -5.51
CA ALA A 308 4.75 12.78 -4.95
C ALA A 308 4.35 14.23 -5.14
N ARG A 309 3.18 14.48 -5.73
CA ARG A 309 2.64 15.84 -5.89
C ARG A 309 1.80 16.26 -4.68
N GLU A 310 1.46 15.31 -3.82
CA GLU A 310 0.56 15.47 -2.69
C GLU A 310 1.27 16.04 -1.47
N VAL A 311 2.59 15.82 -1.35
CA VAL A 311 3.40 16.35 -0.24
C VAL A 311 4.42 17.32 -0.82
N ASP A 312 4.29 18.59 -0.47
CA ASP A 312 5.22 19.64 -0.91
C ASP A 312 6.05 20.19 0.26
N PHE A 313 6.99 21.09 -0.06
CA PHE A 313 7.65 21.90 0.95
C PHE A 313 7.65 23.37 0.53
N VAL A 314 7.77 24.26 1.53
CA VAL A 314 8.02 25.69 1.31
C VAL A 314 9.17 26.15 2.18
N GLU A 315 9.92 27.13 1.70
CA GLU A 315 11.02 27.76 2.41
C GLU A 315 10.60 29.15 2.89
N ILE A 316 10.85 29.45 4.16
CA ILE A 316 10.56 30.76 4.74
C ILE A 316 11.84 31.29 5.42
N THR A 317 12.29 32.46 4.99
CA THR A 317 13.33 33.23 5.70
C THR A 317 12.68 34.39 6.45
N CYS A 318 12.52 34.23 7.77
CA CYS A 318 12.03 35.32 8.60
C CYS A 318 12.53 35.17 10.04
N SER A 319 13.16 36.22 10.58
CA SER A 319 13.59 36.23 11.98
C SER A 319 12.45 36.63 12.90
N ALA A 320 11.96 35.67 13.71
CA ALA A 320 10.95 35.94 14.74
C ALA A 320 11.42 36.94 15.81
N HIS A 321 12.73 37.04 16.06
CA HIS A 321 13.31 38.03 16.98
C HIS A 321 13.21 39.46 16.44
N ARG A 322 13.43 39.66 15.13
CA ARG A 322 13.46 40.99 14.52
C ARG A 322 12.09 41.44 14.00
N LYS A 323 11.26 40.49 13.55
CA LYS A 323 9.97 40.76 12.90
C LYS A 323 8.88 39.77 13.38
N PRO A 324 8.55 39.74 14.69
CA PRO A 324 7.63 38.75 15.26
C PRO A 324 6.23 38.76 14.62
N ALA A 325 5.63 39.95 14.44
CA ALA A 325 4.30 40.08 13.85
C ALA A 325 4.24 39.57 12.40
N HIS A 326 5.29 39.84 11.61
CA HIS A 326 5.38 39.36 10.24
C HIS A 326 5.60 37.85 10.19
N ALA A 327 6.46 37.30 11.06
CA ALA A 327 6.64 35.85 11.18
C ALA A 327 5.32 35.13 11.51
N TYR A 328 4.51 35.69 12.41
CA TYR A 328 3.19 35.16 12.72
C TYR A 328 2.26 35.17 11.49
N GLN A 329 2.18 36.29 10.77
CA GLN A 329 1.33 36.43 9.59
C GLN A 329 1.73 35.46 8.48
N GLU A 330 3.04 35.32 8.20
CA GLU A 330 3.55 34.38 7.20
C GLU A 330 3.21 32.93 7.56
N LEU A 331 3.43 32.54 8.83
CA LEU A 331 3.08 31.19 9.29
C LEU A 331 1.58 30.93 9.14
N ALA A 332 0.74 31.86 9.59
CA ALA A 332 -0.70 31.74 9.51
C ALA A 332 -1.17 31.57 8.06
N GLN A 333 -0.64 32.36 7.12
CA GLN A 333 -0.98 32.25 5.70
C GLN A 333 -0.59 30.90 5.10
N VAL A 334 0.60 30.39 5.44
CA VAL A 334 1.09 29.11 4.89
C VAL A 334 0.31 27.93 5.45
N VAL A 335 0.04 27.93 6.77
CA VAL A 335 -0.75 26.89 7.45
C VAL A 335 -2.21 26.92 7.01
N GLN A 336 -2.82 28.09 6.82
CA GLN A 336 -4.21 28.18 6.33
C GLN A 336 -4.37 27.62 4.91
N LYS A 337 -3.34 27.72 4.06
CA LYS A 337 -3.36 27.13 2.70
C LYS A 337 -3.24 25.60 2.73
N VAL A 338 -2.41 25.05 3.63
CA VAL A 338 -2.23 23.61 3.81
C VAL A 338 -2.13 23.32 5.31
N PRO A 339 -3.26 23.01 5.98
CA PRO A 339 -3.28 22.84 7.44
C PRO A 339 -2.67 21.52 7.92
N ASP A 340 -2.61 20.50 7.04
CA ASP A 340 -1.92 19.24 7.32
C ASP A 340 -0.42 19.41 7.03
N ALA A 341 0.25 20.12 7.93
CA ALA A 341 1.64 20.52 7.77
C ALA A 341 2.49 20.29 9.03
N VAL A 342 3.81 20.32 8.85
CA VAL A 342 4.79 20.32 9.95
C VAL A 342 5.82 21.40 9.70
N VAL A 343 6.19 22.14 10.74
CA VAL A 343 7.25 23.16 10.67
C VAL A 343 8.57 22.56 11.15
N ILE A 344 9.64 22.81 10.41
CA ILE A 344 11.01 22.59 10.87
C ILE A 344 11.69 23.97 10.98
N ALA A 345 11.94 24.40 12.21
CA ALA A 345 12.61 25.65 12.54
C ALA A 345 14.13 25.42 12.65
N TYR A 346 14.86 25.76 11.59
CA TYR A 346 16.31 25.61 11.48
C TYR A 346 17.02 26.92 11.85
N VAL A 347 17.57 26.99 13.07
CA VAL A 347 18.15 28.22 13.62
C VAL A 347 19.35 27.90 14.48
N GLY A 348 20.45 28.63 14.29
CA GLY A 348 21.60 28.57 15.20
C GLY A 348 21.52 29.59 16.34
N ARG A 349 22.45 29.49 17.30
CA ARG A 349 22.49 30.36 18.49
C ARG A 349 21.24 30.18 19.35
N SER A 350 20.85 31.23 20.08
CA SER A 350 19.63 31.24 20.89
C SER A 350 18.36 31.14 20.01
N ASN A 351 17.79 29.95 19.94
CA ASN A 351 16.59 29.63 19.18
C ASN A 351 15.34 30.17 19.89
N GLY A 352 14.94 31.40 19.54
CA GLY A 352 13.59 31.90 19.85
C GLY A 352 12.57 31.61 18.76
N LEU A 353 13.00 31.16 17.58
CA LEU A 353 12.10 30.92 16.45
C LEU A 353 11.17 29.74 16.74
N GLY A 354 11.73 28.56 17.00
CA GLY A 354 10.95 27.34 17.23
C GLY A 354 9.89 27.51 18.32
N PRO A 355 10.25 27.99 19.52
CA PRO A 355 9.29 28.27 20.58
C PRO A 355 8.23 29.32 20.19
N THR A 356 8.63 30.40 19.50
CA THR A 356 7.68 31.43 19.06
C THR A 356 6.67 30.87 18.05
N LEU A 357 7.12 30.10 17.06
CA LEU A 357 6.22 29.48 16.09
C LEU A 357 5.30 28.47 16.78
N SER A 358 5.85 27.64 17.68
CA SER A 358 5.08 26.59 18.39
C SER A 358 3.99 27.15 19.28
N GLY A 359 4.21 28.28 19.96
CA GLY A 359 3.19 28.89 20.81
C GLY A 359 2.06 29.57 20.03
N ASN A 360 2.19 29.68 18.70
CA ASN A 360 1.28 30.48 17.87
C ASN A 360 0.67 29.68 16.70
N THR A 361 0.78 28.35 16.71
CA THR A 361 0.25 27.52 15.63
C THR A 361 -0.31 26.20 16.15
N SER A 362 -1.25 25.63 15.40
CA SER A 362 -1.83 24.31 15.68
C SER A 362 -1.04 23.16 15.07
N VAL A 363 -0.10 23.45 14.16
CA VAL A 363 0.72 22.42 13.51
C VAL A 363 1.95 22.08 14.35
N PRO A 364 2.45 20.84 14.32
CA PRO A 364 3.67 20.48 15.03
C PRO A 364 4.88 21.31 14.57
N VAL A 365 5.68 21.76 15.54
CA VAL A 365 6.92 22.52 15.29
C VAL A 365 8.11 21.74 15.83
N ILE A 366 9.07 21.47 14.96
CA ILE A 366 10.33 20.80 15.25
C ILE A 366 11.45 21.85 15.24
N SER A 367 12.08 22.08 16.38
CA SER A 367 13.31 22.86 16.48
C SER A 367 14.51 22.03 16.05
N LEU A 368 15.25 22.53 15.05
CA LEU A 368 16.51 21.97 14.56
C LEU A 368 17.62 22.99 14.82
N PRO A 369 18.33 22.92 15.97
CA PRO A 369 19.38 23.87 16.30
C PRO A 369 20.59 23.68 15.36
N ASN A 370 20.90 24.69 14.55
CA ASN A 370 22.08 24.70 13.69
C ASN A 370 23.35 24.98 14.51
N GLY A 371 24.45 24.27 14.23
CA GLY A 371 25.74 24.50 14.88
C GLY A 371 25.85 24.02 16.33
N TRP A 372 24.97 23.11 16.76
CA TRP A 372 24.96 22.60 18.13
C TRP A 372 26.22 21.82 18.52
N ARG A 373 26.97 21.29 17.53
CA ARG A 373 28.23 20.59 17.80
C ARG A 373 29.32 21.57 18.21
N GLU A 374 29.35 22.74 17.58
CA GLU A 374 30.27 23.82 17.88
C GLU A 374 29.84 24.60 19.14
N PHE A 375 28.53 24.76 19.35
CA PHE A 375 27.95 25.50 20.47
C PHE A 375 26.87 24.68 21.21
N PRO A 376 27.24 23.66 22.00
CA PRO A 376 26.27 22.75 22.63
C PRO A 376 25.27 23.42 23.57
N ASN A 377 25.67 24.53 24.19
CA ASN A 377 24.81 25.28 25.11
C ASN A 377 23.58 25.88 24.42
N ASP A 378 23.64 26.13 23.11
CA ASP A 378 22.52 26.70 22.36
C ASP A 378 21.30 25.78 22.31
N VAL A 379 21.50 24.46 22.45
CA VAL A 379 20.42 23.47 22.45
C VAL A 379 19.40 23.73 23.57
N TRP A 380 19.85 24.26 24.72
CA TRP A 380 18.96 24.57 25.84
C TRP A 380 17.85 25.55 25.49
N SER A 381 18.11 26.47 24.54
CA SER A 381 17.11 27.40 24.03
C SER A 381 15.97 26.73 23.26
N SER A 382 16.19 25.52 22.74
CA SER A 382 15.16 24.70 22.07
C SER A 382 14.47 23.73 23.02
N LEU A 383 15.17 23.26 24.06
CA LEU A 383 14.65 22.27 25.01
C LEU A 383 13.78 22.86 26.12
N ARG A 384 14.19 24.00 26.69
CA ARG A 384 13.50 24.61 27.84
C ARG A 384 12.58 25.72 27.37
N THR A 385 11.41 25.33 26.87
CA THR A 385 10.36 26.26 26.45
C THR A 385 9.45 26.65 27.63
N PRO A 386 8.73 27.80 27.54
CA PRO A 386 7.66 28.12 28.49
C PRO A 386 6.55 27.07 28.50
N ASN A 387 5.70 27.10 29.53
CA ASN A 387 4.46 26.32 29.55
C ASN A 387 3.61 26.61 28.30
N GLU A 388 2.86 25.60 27.84
CA GLU A 388 1.97 25.70 26.66
C GLU A 388 2.69 25.96 25.32
N VAL A 389 4.01 25.75 25.25
CA VAL A 389 4.81 25.86 24.02
C VAL A 389 5.45 24.49 23.70
N PRO A 390 4.71 23.58 23.03
CA PRO A 390 5.11 22.18 22.86
C PRO A 390 6.03 21.95 21.64
N ALA A 391 7.13 22.69 21.55
CA ALA A 391 8.12 22.48 20.49
C ALA A 391 8.92 21.19 20.76
N SER A 392 9.04 20.31 19.77
CA SER A 392 10.00 19.20 19.83
C SER A 392 11.38 19.67 19.39
N THR A 393 12.45 18.99 19.84
CA THR A 393 13.82 19.30 19.42
C THR A 393 14.47 18.06 18.83
N ILE A 394 15.03 18.19 17.63
CA ILE A 394 15.80 17.14 16.96
C ILE A 394 17.11 17.75 16.49
N LEU A 395 18.22 17.12 16.83
CA LEU A 395 19.56 17.65 16.57
C LEU A 395 20.09 17.30 15.17
N GLU A 396 19.67 16.16 14.61
CA GLU A 396 20.15 15.70 13.31
C GLU A 396 19.18 16.13 12.18
N PRO A 397 19.66 16.84 11.14
CA PRO A 397 18.81 17.31 10.04
C PRO A 397 18.02 16.20 9.35
N GLN A 398 18.67 15.05 9.11
CA GLN A 398 18.00 13.89 8.50
C GLN A 398 16.84 13.40 9.36
N ASN A 399 17.05 13.31 10.69
CA ASN A 399 16.01 12.85 11.61
C ASN A 399 14.88 13.87 11.76
N ALA A 400 15.15 15.17 11.63
CA ALA A 400 14.11 16.19 11.68
C ALA A 400 13.13 16.05 10.51
N VAL A 401 13.64 15.84 9.29
CA VAL A 401 12.81 15.57 8.11
C VAL A 401 12.06 14.25 8.27
N LEU A 402 12.73 13.19 8.71
CA LEU A 402 12.07 11.89 8.92
C LEU A 402 10.96 11.97 9.96
N HIS A 403 11.16 12.72 11.05
CA HIS A 403 10.15 12.89 12.08
C HIS A 403 8.94 13.67 11.56
N ALA A 404 9.17 14.73 10.79
CA ALA A 404 8.08 15.44 10.10
C ALA A 404 7.32 14.51 9.14
N LEU A 405 8.02 13.70 8.36
CA LEU A 405 7.38 12.72 7.46
C LEU A 405 6.62 11.62 8.22
N GLN A 406 7.10 11.20 9.40
CA GLN A 406 6.38 10.25 10.26
C GLN A 406 5.06 10.83 10.78
N ILE A 407 5.05 12.11 11.15
CA ILE A 407 3.82 12.82 11.54
C ILE A 407 2.83 12.83 10.36
N LEU A 408 3.29 13.25 9.17
CA LEU A 408 2.44 13.30 7.98
C LEU A 408 1.95 11.91 7.54
N ALA A 409 2.79 10.88 7.70
CA ALA A 409 2.45 9.49 7.41
C ALA A 409 1.30 8.94 8.26
N LEU A 410 0.96 9.56 9.39
CA LEU A 410 -0.22 9.19 10.16
C LEU A 410 -1.52 9.34 9.36
N ARG A 411 -1.53 10.20 8.33
CA ARG A 411 -2.68 10.44 7.45
C ARG A 411 -2.42 10.15 5.98
N ASN A 412 -1.19 9.81 5.62
CA ASN A 412 -0.79 9.61 4.22
C ASN A 412 -0.38 8.16 3.96
N PRO A 413 -1.23 7.38 3.25
CA PRO A 413 -0.95 5.99 2.91
C PRO A 413 0.38 5.73 2.21
N ARG A 414 0.77 6.61 1.29
CA ARG A 414 2.04 6.50 0.55
C ARG A 414 3.25 6.66 1.47
N LEU A 415 3.26 7.74 2.26
CA LEU A 415 4.36 8.00 3.21
C LEU A 415 4.45 6.89 4.26
N TYR A 416 3.31 6.43 4.78
CA TYR A 416 3.26 5.30 5.70
C TYR A 416 3.95 4.06 5.13
N ALA A 417 3.60 3.67 3.90
CA ALA A 417 4.21 2.51 3.25
C ALA A 417 5.72 2.67 3.08
N LYS A 418 6.19 3.82 2.56
CA LYS A 418 7.64 4.10 2.40
C LYS A 418 8.40 4.01 3.72
N ILE A 419 7.89 4.65 4.77
CA ILE A 419 8.54 4.65 6.09
C ILE A 419 8.55 3.23 6.67
N ARG A 420 7.44 2.50 6.56
CA ARG A 420 7.32 1.15 7.13
C ARG A 420 8.25 0.16 6.43
N ILE A 421 8.39 0.23 5.10
CA ILE A 421 9.35 -0.59 4.33
C ILE A 421 10.78 -0.33 4.82
N GLU A 422 11.17 0.93 4.98
CA GLU A 422 12.52 1.27 5.45
C GLU A 422 12.77 0.81 6.89
N GLN A 423 11.75 0.84 7.75
CA GLN A 423 11.85 0.27 9.10
C GLN A 423 12.03 -1.26 9.07
N GLU A 424 11.29 -1.97 8.22
CA GLU A 424 11.43 -3.43 8.08
C GLU A 424 12.82 -3.82 7.57
N LYS A 425 13.37 -3.08 6.59
CA LYS A 425 14.76 -3.30 6.12
C LYS A 425 15.78 -3.14 7.23
N ARG A 426 15.66 -2.09 8.06
CA ARG A 426 16.56 -1.89 9.21
C ARG A 426 16.45 -3.01 10.24
N ALA A 427 15.24 -3.51 10.48
CA ALA A 427 15.03 -4.64 11.37
C ALA A 427 15.71 -5.91 10.85
N MET A 428 15.62 -6.20 9.54
CA MET A 428 16.31 -7.36 8.94
C MET A 428 17.83 -7.30 9.14
N ASN A 429 18.45 -6.15 8.87
CA ASN A 429 19.89 -5.97 9.09
C ASN A 429 20.30 -6.23 10.55
N PHE A 430 19.43 -5.93 11.52
CA PHE A 430 19.69 -6.19 12.93
C PHE A 430 19.61 -7.68 13.29
N PHE A 431 18.63 -8.41 12.73
CA PHE A 431 18.43 -9.83 13.02
C PHE A 431 19.39 -10.75 12.25
N GLU A 432 19.82 -10.38 11.03
CA GLU A 432 20.78 -11.16 10.23
C GLU A 432 22.23 -11.02 10.72
N LEU A 433 22.53 -10.01 11.54
CA LEU A 433 23.84 -9.82 12.18
C LEU A 433 24.02 -10.64 13.49
N ARG A 434 23.09 -11.53 13.83
CA ARG A 434 23.15 -12.37 15.04
C ARG A 434 23.15 -13.85 14.74
#